data_AF-A0A2S7K5L0-F1
#
_entry.id   AF-A0A2S7K5L0-F1
#
_cell.length_a   1.000
_cell.length_b   1.000
_cell.length_c   1.000
_cell.angle_alpha   90.00
_cell.angle_beta   90.00
_cell.angle_gamma   90.00
#
_symmetry.space_group_name_H-M   'P 1'
#
loop_
_entity.id
_entity.type
_entity.pdbx_description
1 polymer ?
#
loop_
_entity_poly.entity_id
_entity_poly.type
_entity_poly.pdbx_seq_one_letter_code
_entity_poly.pdbx_strand_id
1 'polypeptide(L)'
;MTDKPEKDPLYAAAEKAFAAAFGAVLELRPEDGESLWVDGRRKPPQLLSAAPDGDAAACCWRGPKETLQRALATARAFDSAYLSGRLAVAGDMSVMARLNLHEGR
;
A
#
# COMPACT_ATOMS: atom_id res chain seq x y z
N MET A 1 -24.58 6.86 -3.47
CA MET A 1 -23.94 5.92 -4.42
C MET A 1 -22.57 5.62 -3.83
N THR A 2 -22.47 4.56 -3.05
CA THR A 2 -21.21 4.16 -2.41
C THR A 2 -20.59 3.11 -3.31
N ASP A 3 -19.71 3.54 -4.22
CA ASP A 3 -18.93 2.60 -5.02
C ASP A 3 -18.07 1.80 -4.04
N LYS A 4 -18.28 0.49 -4.02
CA LYS A 4 -17.60 -0.39 -3.06
C LYS A 4 -16.10 -0.42 -3.42
N PRO A 5 -15.18 -0.16 -2.47
CA PRO A 5 -13.75 -0.26 -2.71
C PRO A 5 -13.31 -1.67 -3.19
N GLU A 6 -14.14 -2.70 -2.97
CA GLU A 6 -13.93 -4.08 -3.43
C GLU A 6 -13.76 -4.24 -4.96
N LYS A 7 -14.22 -3.28 -5.79
CA LYS A 7 -14.00 -3.32 -7.25
C LYS A 7 -12.76 -2.58 -7.73
N ASP A 8 -12.06 -1.88 -6.83
CA ASP A 8 -10.85 -1.15 -7.17
C ASP A 8 -9.68 -2.13 -7.37
N PRO A 9 -9.02 -2.17 -8.54
CA PRO A 9 -7.87 -3.05 -8.76
C PRO A 9 -6.69 -2.76 -7.79
N LEU A 10 -6.60 -1.54 -7.22
CA LEU A 10 -5.63 -1.24 -6.16
C LEU A 10 -5.99 -1.93 -4.84
N TYR A 11 -7.28 -1.97 -4.48
CA TYR A 11 -7.75 -2.68 -3.29
C TYR A 11 -7.44 -4.17 -3.40
N ALA A 12 -7.79 -4.80 -4.52
CA ALA A 12 -7.51 -6.21 -4.76
C ALA A 12 -6.00 -6.53 -4.76
N ALA A 13 -5.17 -5.64 -5.33
CA ALA A 13 -3.72 -5.79 -5.30
C ALA A 13 -3.17 -5.70 -3.86
N ALA A 14 -3.67 -4.76 -3.06
CA ALA A 14 -3.27 -4.58 -1.66
C ALA A 14 -3.71 -5.76 -0.79
N GLU A 15 -4.94 -6.26 -0.97
CA GLU A 15 -5.47 -7.43 -0.26
C GLU A 15 -4.62 -8.67 -0.49
N LYS A 16 -4.18 -8.87 -1.75
CA LYS A 16 -3.27 -9.97 -2.10
C LYS A 16 -1.86 -9.78 -1.54
N ALA A 17 -1.34 -8.55 -1.55
CA ALA A 17 0.02 -8.25 -1.13
C ALA A 17 0.22 -8.35 0.39
N PHE A 18 -0.77 -7.91 1.17
CA PHE A 18 -0.66 -7.79 2.62
C PHE A 18 -1.32 -8.97 3.35
N ALA A 19 -0.65 -10.13 3.34
CA ALA A 19 -1.12 -11.33 4.04
C ALA A 19 -0.67 -11.42 5.51
N ALA A 20 0.32 -10.62 5.92
CA ALA A 20 0.91 -10.64 7.25
C ALA A 20 0.91 -9.23 7.87
N ALA A 21 0.78 -9.18 9.20
CA ALA A 21 0.95 -7.94 9.94
C ALA A 21 2.37 -7.39 9.77
N PHE A 22 2.49 -6.06 9.65
CA PHE A 22 3.76 -5.33 9.54
C PHE A 22 3.89 -4.22 10.61
N GLY A 23 2.91 -4.11 11.51
CA GLY A 23 2.98 -3.31 12.73
C GLY A 23 2.85 -1.80 12.54
N ALA A 24 2.30 -1.33 11.41
CA ALA A 24 2.18 0.08 11.10
C ALA A 24 0.95 0.38 10.25
N VAL A 25 0.60 1.66 10.11
CA VAL A 25 -0.39 2.16 9.16
C VAL A 25 0.34 2.64 7.89
N LEU A 26 -0.03 2.08 6.75
CA LEU A 26 0.47 2.47 5.43
C LEU A 26 -0.64 3.18 4.66
N GLU A 27 -0.30 4.28 3.98
CA GLU A 27 -1.18 4.91 3.01
C GLU A 27 -0.66 4.68 1.59
N LEU A 28 -1.52 4.18 0.72
CA LEU A 28 -1.31 4.14 -0.71
C LEU A 28 -2.08 5.31 -1.32
N ARG A 29 -1.37 6.31 -1.84
CA ARG A 29 -1.91 7.58 -2.33
C ARG A 29 -1.74 7.69 -3.85
N PRO A 30 -2.74 7.24 -4.65
CA PRO A 30 -2.75 7.51 -6.08
C PRO A 30 -2.66 9.01 -6.38
N GLU A 31 -2.01 9.39 -7.48
CA GLU A 31 -2.03 10.78 -7.95
C GLU A 31 -3.43 11.22 -8.37
N ASP A 32 -4.18 10.31 -9.00
CA ASP A 32 -5.55 10.52 -9.45
C ASP A 32 -6.50 9.52 -8.77
N GLY A 33 -6.96 9.84 -7.56
CA GLY A 33 -7.94 9.04 -6.85
C GLY A 33 -7.91 9.18 -5.33
N GLU A 34 -8.73 8.37 -4.66
CA GLU A 34 -8.78 8.30 -3.21
C GLU A 34 -7.63 7.46 -2.66
N SER A 35 -7.11 7.86 -1.50
CA SER A 35 -6.10 7.08 -0.78
C SER A 35 -6.70 5.78 -0.24
N LEU A 36 -5.93 4.70 -0.35
CA LEU A 36 -6.21 3.44 0.31
C LEU A 36 -5.33 3.32 1.55
N TRP A 37 -5.95 3.10 2.70
CA TRP A 37 -5.29 2.94 3.98
C TRP A 37 -5.17 1.47 4.33
N VAL A 38 -4.02 1.07 4.87
CA VAL A 38 -3.72 -0.30 5.26
C VAL A 38 -3.29 -0.30 6.72
N ASP A 39 -4.14 -0.80 7.61
CA ASP A 39 -3.80 -1.03 9.02
C ASP A 39 -3.11 -2.39 9.15
N GLY A 40 -1.78 -2.38 9.08
CA GLY A 40 -0.92 -3.55 9.27
C GLY A 40 -0.62 -3.89 10.73
N ARG A 41 -1.21 -3.19 11.71
CA ARG A 41 -1.05 -3.49 13.15
C ARG A 41 -1.80 -4.77 13.54
N ARG A 42 -2.75 -5.22 12.70
CA ARG A 42 -3.60 -6.41 12.90
C ARG A 42 -3.26 -7.50 11.88
N LYS A 43 -3.70 -8.74 12.16
CA LYS A 43 -3.60 -9.89 11.24
C LYS A 43 -4.98 -10.52 11.02
N PRO A 44 -5.50 -10.59 9.78
CA PRO A 44 -4.93 -9.97 8.57
C PRO A 44 -4.93 -8.44 8.66
N PRO A 45 -4.03 -7.74 7.94
CA PRO A 45 -4.11 -6.30 7.77
C PRO A 45 -5.48 -5.85 7.28
N GLN A 46 -5.95 -4.70 7.76
CA GLN A 46 -7.27 -4.16 7.38
C GLN A 46 -7.11 -3.07 6.33
N LEU A 47 -7.85 -3.18 5.22
CA LEU A 47 -7.94 -2.16 4.19
C LEU A 47 -9.10 -1.20 4.48
N LEU A 48 -8.84 0.10 4.37
CA LEU A 48 -9.74 1.16 4.79
C LEU A 48 -9.75 2.31 3.76
N SER A 49 -10.89 2.97 3.60
CA SER A 49 -11.01 4.18 2.77
C SER A 49 -10.57 5.46 3.49
N ALA A 50 -10.28 5.38 4.80
CA ALA A 50 -9.85 6.48 5.62
C ALA A 50 -8.83 6.02 6.67
N ALA A 51 -8.13 6.97 7.27
CA ALA A 51 -7.15 6.71 8.33
C ALA A 51 -7.78 5.91 9.50
N PRO A 52 -7.19 4.78 9.91
CA PRO A 52 -7.62 4.07 11.10
C PRO A 52 -7.43 4.96 12.33
N ASP A 53 -8.44 5.05 13.18
CA ASP A 53 -8.40 5.78 14.46
C ASP A 53 -8.02 7.28 14.35
N GLY A 54 -8.03 7.86 13.14
CA GLY A 54 -7.55 9.21 12.88
C GLY A 54 -6.02 9.36 12.87
N ASP A 55 -5.28 8.24 12.93
CA ASP A 55 -3.81 8.24 12.95
C ASP A 55 -3.22 8.63 11.59
N ALA A 56 -2.11 9.38 11.62
CA ALA A 56 -1.33 9.62 10.43
C ALA A 56 -0.66 8.31 9.94
N ALA A 57 -0.50 8.17 8.63
CA ALA A 57 0.23 7.07 8.06
C ALA A 57 1.70 7.11 8.52
N ALA A 58 2.20 5.98 9.03
CA ALA A 58 3.62 5.85 9.35
C ALA A 58 4.48 5.88 8.09
N CYS A 59 3.95 5.33 6.99
CA CYS A 59 4.58 5.34 5.68
C CYS A 59 3.52 5.66 4.61
N CYS A 60 3.89 6.42 3.59
CA CYS A 60 3.03 6.80 2.48
C CYS A 60 3.72 6.48 1.15
N TRP A 61 3.05 5.75 0.28
CA TRP A 61 3.47 5.51 -1.10
C TRP A 61 2.63 6.36 -2.03
N ARG A 62 3.28 7.12 -2.90
CA ARG A 62 2.61 8.03 -3.83
C ARG A 62 3.08 7.80 -5.26
N GLY A 63 2.15 7.79 -6.20
CA GLY A 63 2.44 7.73 -7.64
C GLY A 63 1.19 7.38 -8.44
N PRO A 64 1.33 7.13 -9.75
CA PRO A 64 0.23 6.69 -10.59
C PRO A 64 -0.40 5.41 -10.03
N LYS A 65 -1.73 5.29 -10.11
CA LYS A 65 -2.47 4.16 -9.55
C LYS A 65 -1.95 2.79 -10.05
N GLU A 66 -1.64 2.71 -11.34
CA GLU A 66 -1.07 1.50 -11.95
C GLU A 66 0.33 1.18 -11.40
N THR A 67 1.14 2.20 -11.11
CA THR A 67 2.46 2.01 -10.50
C THR A 67 2.33 1.45 -9.09
N LEU A 68 1.40 1.97 -8.28
CA LEU A 68 1.11 1.45 -6.94
C LEU A 68 0.67 -0.02 -7.01
N GLN A 69 -0.25 -0.37 -7.91
CA GLN A 69 -0.71 -1.74 -8.12
C GLN A 69 0.44 -2.69 -8.47
N ARG A 70 1.33 -2.29 -9.39
CA ARG A 70 2.49 -3.10 -9.79
C ARG A 70 3.52 -3.21 -8.67
N ALA A 71 3.75 -2.14 -7.91
CA ALA A 71 4.68 -2.14 -6.78
C ALA A 71 4.27 -3.13 -5.69
N LEU A 72 2.96 -3.33 -5.49
CA LEU A 72 2.43 -4.33 -4.55
C LEU A 72 2.66 -5.78 -4.99
N ALA A 73 2.99 -6.04 -6.25
CA ALA A 73 3.10 -7.40 -6.77
C ALA A 73 4.33 -8.15 -6.24
N THR A 74 5.49 -7.48 -6.17
CA THR A 74 6.76 -8.08 -5.70
C THR A 74 7.70 -7.01 -5.15
N ALA A 75 8.65 -7.39 -4.29
CA ALA A 75 9.71 -6.50 -3.82
C ALA A 75 10.51 -5.87 -4.98
N ARG A 76 10.86 -6.67 -6.00
CA ARG A 76 11.56 -6.17 -7.20
C ARG A 76 10.76 -5.13 -7.98
N ALA A 77 9.44 -5.31 -8.09
CA ALA A 77 8.58 -4.35 -8.78
C ALA A 77 8.49 -3.03 -8.01
N PHE A 78 8.40 -3.10 -6.68
CA PHE A 78 8.51 -1.94 -5.80
C PHE A 78 9.85 -1.21 -6.01
N ASP A 79 10.98 -1.91 -5.90
CA ASP A 79 12.32 -1.31 -6.04
C ASP A 79 12.49 -0.64 -7.41
N SER A 80 12.02 -1.31 -8.49
CA SER A 80 12.06 -0.75 -9.83
C SER A 80 11.25 0.53 -9.96
N ALA A 81 10.05 0.58 -9.36
CA ALA A 81 9.20 1.77 -9.40
C ALA A 81 9.79 2.92 -8.57
N TYR A 82 10.36 2.62 -7.40
CA TYR A 82 11.00 3.59 -6.53
C TYR A 82 12.27 4.18 -7.15
N LEU A 83 13.20 3.33 -7.60
CA LEU A 83 14.48 3.77 -8.20
C LEU A 83 14.29 4.54 -9.52
N SER A 84 13.20 4.25 -10.26
CA SER A 84 12.86 5.00 -11.48
C SER A 84 12.13 6.32 -11.21
N GLY A 85 11.84 6.66 -9.94
CA GLY A 85 11.13 7.88 -9.56
C GLY A 85 9.63 7.87 -9.84
N ARG A 86 9.07 6.74 -10.30
CA ARG A 86 7.62 6.59 -10.56
C ARG A 86 6.81 6.36 -9.28
N LEU A 87 7.50 5.98 -8.20
CA LEU A 87 6.95 5.79 -6.87
C LEU A 87 7.73 6.64 -5.88
N ALA A 88 7.07 7.57 -5.23
CA ALA A 88 7.61 8.31 -4.10
C ALA A 88 7.21 7.62 -2.80
N VAL A 89 8.13 7.57 -1.83
CA VAL A 89 7.86 7.05 -0.48
C VAL A 89 8.25 8.10 0.54
N ALA A 90 7.37 8.33 1.52
CA ALA A 90 7.58 9.25 2.61
C ALA A 90 7.22 8.60 3.97
N GLY A 91 7.86 9.08 5.05
CA GLY A 91 7.64 8.58 6.41
C GLY A 91 8.72 7.59 6.86
N ASP A 92 8.33 6.68 7.75
CA ASP A 92 9.19 5.66 8.33
C ASP A 92 9.52 4.55 7.31
N MET A 93 10.70 4.64 6.70
CA MET A 93 11.21 3.65 5.75
C MET A 93 11.43 2.27 6.38
N SER A 94 11.53 2.15 7.71
CA SER A 94 11.66 0.84 8.35
C SER A 94 10.35 0.03 8.28
N VAL A 95 9.20 0.65 7.96
CA VAL A 95 7.97 -0.06 7.59
C VAL A 95 8.20 -0.91 6.35
N MET A 96 8.96 -0.41 5.37
CA MET A 96 9.25 -1.13 4.12
C MET A 96 10.00 -2.43 4.36
N ALA A 97 10.98 -2.42 5.27
CA ALA A 97 11.76 -3.60 5.62
C ALA A 97 10.91 -4.70 6.30
N ARG A 98 9.75 -4.33 6.86
CA ARG A 98 8.82 -5.25 7.52
C ARG A 98 7.75 -5.80 6.56
N LEU A 99 7.63 -5.25 5.36
CA LEU A 99 6.67 -5.71 4.37
C LEU A 99 7.14 -7.01 3.72
N ASN A 100 6.42 -8.09 3.98
CA ASN A 100 6.63 -9.37 3.30
C ASN A 100 5.89 -9.40 1.95
N LEU A 101 6.30 -8.55 1.01
CA LEU A 101 5.82 -8.64 -0.37
C LEU A 101 6.30 -9.97 -0.96
N HIS A 102 5.43 -10.69 -1.68
CA HIS A 102 5.80 -11.96 -2.27
C HIS A 102 7.05 -11.81 -3.16
N GLU A 103 8.07 -12.62 -2.92
CA GLU A 103 9.14 -12.84 -3.89
C GLU A 103 8.50 -13.59 -5.06
N GLY A 104 8.22 -12.88 -6.16
CA GLY A 104 7.68 -13.49 -7.37
C GLY A 104 8.61 -14.64 -7.78
N ARG A 105 8.09 -15.86 -7.69
CA ARG A 105 8.80 -17.08 -8.10
C ARG A 105 8.44 -17.42 -9.54
#